data_AF-A0A2A3L443-F1
#
_entry.id   AF-A0A2A3L443-F1
#
_cell.length_a   1.000
_cell.length_b   1.000
_cell.length_c   1.000
_cell.angle_alpha   90.00
_cell.angle_beta   90.00
_cell.angle_gamma   90.00
#
_symmetry.space_group_name_H-M   'P 1'
#
loop_
_entity.id
_entity.type
_entity.pdbx_description
1 polymer ?
#
loop_
_entity_poly.entity_id
_entity_poly.type
_entity_poly.pdbx_seq_one_letter_code
_entity_poly.pdbx_strand_id
1 'polypeptide(L)' 'TARRRYQILDRQLFDGGFVQQHVLHATGHGGQAISLRVCIVIRVGAHGMIERIDEYFDPAGIAPLM' A
#
# COMPACT_ATOMS: atom_id res chain seq x y z
N THR A 1 16.61 -6.21 8.14
CA THR A 1 15.84 -5.18 7.43
C THR A 1 14.82 -5.87 6.55
N ALA A 2 13.52 -5.64 6.77
CA ALA A 2 12.49 -6.19 5.88
C ALA A 2 12.59 -5.50 4.51
N ARG A 3 12.79 -6.25 3.43
CA ARG A 3 12.79 -5.70 2.08
C ARG A 3 11.34 -5.51 1.64
N ARG A 4 10.97 -4.28 1.28
CA ARG A 4 9.65 -3.93 0.73
C ARG A 4 9.85 -3.18 -0.58
N ARG A 5 9.10 -3.55 -1.61
CA ARG A 5 9.05 -2.87 -2.91
C ARG A 5 7.60 -2.69 -3.32
N TYR A 6 7.28 -1.50 -3.78
CA TYR A 6 5.93 -1.14 -4.24
C TYR A 6 5.95 -1.00 -5.76
N GLN A 7 5.19 -1.84 -6.44
CA GLN A 7 4.99 -1.74 -7.88
C GLN A 7 3.65 -1.06 -8.14
N ILE A 8 3.69 0.20 -8.55
CA ILE A 8 2.49 0.96 -8.89
C ILE A 8 1.86 0.34 -10.14
N LEU A 9 0.57 0.05 -10.06
CA LEU A 9 -0.25 -0.42 -11.19
C LEU A 9 -1.04 0.74 -11.79
N ASP A 10 -1.65 1.55 -10.93
CA ASP A 10 -2.42 2.73 -11.33
C ASP A 10 -2.36 3.78 -10.22
N ARG A 11 -2.48 5.05 -10.61
CA ARG A 11 -2.61 6.18 -9.70
C ARG A 11 -3.54 7.22 -10.32
N GLN A 12 -4.63 7.50 -9.62
CA GLN A 12 -5.59 8.51 -10.02
C GLN A 12 -5.64 9.60 -8.98
N LEU A 13 -5.42 10.84 -9.42
CA LEU A 13 -5.53 12.03 -8.60
C LEU A 13 -6.99 12.48 -8.54
N PHE A 14 -7.39 13.03 -7.40
CA PHE A 14 -8.66 13.73 -7.23
C PHE A 14 -8.45 14.96 -6.34
N ASP A 15 -9.43 15.86 -6.29
CA ASP A 15 -9.30 17.05 -5.45
C ASP A 15 -9.19 16.66 -3.97
N GLY A 16 -8.11 17.09 -3.32
CA GLY A 16 -7.79 16.71 -1.94
C GLY A 16 -7.19 15.32 -1.77
N GLY A 17 -6.69 14.64 -2.81
CA GLY A 17 -6.02 13.35 -2.62
C GLY A 17 -5.70 12.54 -3.86
N PHE A 18 -5.46 11.25 -3.64
CA PHE A 18 -5.28 10.28 -4.72
C PHE A 18 -5.59 8.86 -4.27
N VAL A 19 -5.97 8.03 -5.23
CA VAL A 19 -6.02 6.58 -5.08
C VAL A 19 -4.85 5.96 -5.82
N GLN A 20 -4.23 4.95 -5.23
CA GLN A 20 -3.17 4.19 -5.88
C GLN A 20 -3.40 2.69 -5.71
N GLN A 21 -3.36 1.96 -6.82
CA GLN A 21 -3.31 0.51 -6.81
C GLN A 21 -1.87 0.07 -7.02
N HIS A 22 -1.40 -0.88 -6.23
CA HIS A 22 -0.03 -1.37 -6.32
C HIS A 22 0.10 -2.82 -5.87
N VAL A 23 1.21 -3.46 -6.24
CA VAL A 23 1.64 -4.74 -5.66
C VAL A 23 2.74 -4.47 -4.65
N LEU A 24 2.50 -4.86 -3.40
CA LEU A 24 3.50 -4.93 -2.35
C LEU A 24 4.28 -6.23 -2.49
N HIS A 25 5.57 -6.11 -2.79
CA HIS A 25 6.53 -7.20 -2.69
C HIS A 25 7.25 -7.08 -1.35
N ALA A 26 7.13 -8.08 -0.48
CA ALA A 26 7.75 -8.03 0.84
C ALA A 26 8.33 -9.39 1.24
N THR A 27 9.40 -9.37 2.04
CA THR A 27 9.94 -10.56 2.70
C THR A 27 9.62 -10.53 4.19
N GLY A 28 8.87 -11.53 4.67
CA GLY A 28 8.54 -11.71 6.08
C GLY A 28 9.75 -12.13 6.92
N HIS A 29 9.58 -12.16 8.23
CA HIS A 29 10.67 -12.45 9.17
C HIS A 29 11.26 -13.87 9.00
N GLY A 30 10.47 -14.85 8.53
CA GLY A 30 10.92 -16.21 8.23
C GLY A 30 11.53 -16.40 6.83
N GLY A 31 11.72 -15.33 6.06
CA GLY A 31 12.27 -15.39 4.70
C GLY A 31 11.23 -15.67 3.60
N GLN A 32 9.98 -15.94 3.95
CA GLN A 32 8.88 -16.05 2.99
C GLN A 32 8.66 -14.72 2.25
N ALA A 33 8.60 -14.79 0.92
CA ALA A 33 8.26 -13.66 0.08
C ALA A 33 6.76 -13.64 -0.19
N ILE A 34 6.15 -12.44 -0.12
CA ILE A 34 4.77 -12.22 -0.53
C ILE A 34 4.71 -11.23 -1.68
N SER A 35 3.64 -11.37 -2.48
CA SER A 35 3.18 -10.38 -3.45
C SER A 35 1.71 -10.12 -3.18
N LEU A 36 1.38 -8.95 -2.64
CA LEU A 36 0.03 -8.58 -2.22
C LEU A 36 -0.49 -7.41 -3.03
N ARG A 37 -1.69 -7.55 -3.62
CA ARG A 37 -2.36 -6.43 -4.27
C ARG A 37 -3.04 -5.55 -3.23
N VAL A 38 -2.72 -4.25 -3.27
CA VAL A 38 -3.19 -3.25 -2.32
C VAL A 38 -3.76 -2.06 -3.08
N CYS A 39 -4.86 -1.51 -2.57
CA CYS A 39 -5.38 -0.20 -2.94
C CYS A 39 -5.24 0.74 -1.74
N ILE A 40 -4.66 1.92 -1.95
CA ILE A 40 -4.52 2.94 -0.91
C ILE A 40 -5.26 4.20 -1.36
N VAL A 41 -6.10 4.73 -0.47
CA VAL A 41 -6.76 6.01 -0.62
C VAL A 41 -6.06 6.99 0.32
N ILE A 42 -5.46 8.02 -0.27
CA ILE A 42 -4.75 9.08 0.46
C ILE A 42 -5.59 10.35 0.38
N ARG A 43 -5.89 10.93 1.54
CA ARG A 43 -6.41 12.31 1.63
C ARG A 43 -5.30 13.25 2.06
N VAL A 44 -5.24 14.38 1.38
CA VAL A 44 -4.26 15.43 1.59
C VAL A 44 -5.02 16.67 2.05
N GLY A 45 -4.73 17.09 3.27
CA GLY A 45 -5.35 18.25 3.91
C GLY A 45 -4.65 19.56 3.54
N ALA A 46 -4.87 20.58 4.38
CA ALA A 46 -4.22 21.87 4.22
C ALA A 46 -2.68 21.73 4.20
N HIS A 47 -2.02 22.62 3.47
CA HIS A 47 -0.56 22.65 3.31
C HIS A 47 0.06 21.42 2.62
N GLY A 48 -0.74 20.61 1.93
CA GLY A 48 -0.25 19.46 1.17
C GLY A 48 0.16 18.27 2.04
N MET A 49 -0.29 18.22 3.29
CA MET A 49 0.03 17.15 4.23
C MET A 49 -0.97 16.00 4.13
N ILE A 50 -0.49 14.76 4.20
CA ILE A 50 -1.37 13.58 4.28
C ILE A 50 -2.10 13.63 5.63
N GLU A 51 -3.43 13.66 5.59
CA GLU A 51 -4.28 13.68 6.78
C GLU A 51 -4.96 12.34 7.04
N ARG A 52 -5.12 11.50 6.01
CA ARG A 52 -5.74 10.19 6.12
C ARG A 52 -5.17 9.21 5.11
N ILE A 53 -5.02 7.98 5.56
CA ILE A 53 -4.63 6.82 4.77
C ILE A 53 -5.61 5.70 5.06
N ASP A 54 -6.32 5.23 4.04
CA ASP A 54 -7.12 4.01 4.09
C ASP A 54 -6.49 2.97 3.13
N GLU A 55 -6.15 1.79 3.65
CA GLU A 55 -5.58 0.69 2.87
C GLU A 55 -6.57 -0.47 2.77
N TYR A 56 -6.72 -0.99 1.55
CA TYR A 56 -7.61 -2.09 1.22
C TYR A 56 -6.83 -3.20 0.53
N PHE A 57 -6.85 -4.38 1.13
CA PHE A 57 -6.20 -5.58 0.63
C PHE A 57 -6.91 -6.82 1.19
N ASP A 58 -6.63 -7.99 0.63
CA ASP A 58 -7.12 -9.27 1.16
C ASP A 58 -6.35 -9.65 2.43
N PRO A 59 -7.00 -9.76 3.60
CA PRO A 59 -6.34 -10.16 4.84
C PRO A 59 -5.68 -11.55 4.77
N ALA A 60 -6.14 -12.46 3.91
CA ALA A 60 -5.48 -13.74 3.72
C ALA A 60 -4.04 -13.58 3.18
N GLY A 61 -3.79 -12.50 2.42
CA GLY A 61 -2.49 -12.24 1.79
C GLY A 61 -1.41 -11.64 2.71
N ILE A 62 -1.78 -11.12 3.88
CA ILE A 62 -0.82 -10.66 4.91
C ILE A 62 -0.44 -11.76 5.91
N ALA A 63 -1.17 -12.87 5.98
CA ALA A 63 -0.89 -13.95 6.92
C ALA A 63 0.57 -14.45 6.89
N PRO A 64 1.26 -14.56 5.73
CA PRO A 64 2.67 -14.96 5.70
C PRO A 64 3.64 -13.88 6.19
N LEU A 65 3.22 -12.65 6.42
CA LEU A 65 4.06 -11.57 6.98
C LEU A 65 3.97 -11.46 8.51
N MET A 66 3.00 -12.12 9.14
CA MET A 66 2.79 -12.14 10.58
C MET A 66 3.65 -13.20 11.27
#